data_AF-A0A4Q0VXJ1-F1
#
_entry.id   AF-A0A4Q0VXJ1-F1
#
_cell.length_a   1.000
_cell.length_b   1.000
_cell.length_c   1.000
_cell.angle_alpha   90.00
_cell.angle_beta   90.00
_cell.angle_gamma   90.00
#
_symmetry.space_group_name_H-M   'P 1'
#
loop_
_entity.id
_entity.type
_entity.pdbx_description
1 polymer ?
#
loop_
_entity_poly.entity_id
_entity_poly.type
_entity_poly.pdbx_seq_one_letter_code
_entity_poly.pdbx_strand_id
1 'polypeptide(L)'
;MGRYKLEVLLIFVPLIYGYIASRNLIFIHPFAFQLIFGVFWLWVGMKFGRLAISKFKSILLGNSIWLLSFLIFIWQFVILDDLSRNIAFTSFSQYYMLPFIWSGSKLVLIFSDTIHSSTVMILSYICMLLTFIVGFLIGCRKG
;
A
#
# COMPACT_ATOMS: atom_id res chain seq x y z
N MET A 1 -3.07 24.98 -2.96
CA MET A 1 -2.84 23.58 -3.41
C MET A 1 -1.55 23.39 -4.26
N GLY A 2 -0.65 24.39 -4.35
CA GLY A 2 0.54 24.33 -5.23
C GLY A 2 1.80 23.67 -4.67
N ARG A 3 1.92 23.52 -3.34
CA ARG A 3 3.22 23.26 -2.69
C ARG A 3 3.64 21.78 -2.58
N TYR A 4 2.70 20.84 -2.72
CA TYR A 4 2.91 19.39 -2.48
C TYR A 4 2.36 18.49 -3.59
N LYS A 5 2.22 19.03 -4.80
CA LYS A 5 1.56 18.33 -5.92
C LYS A 5 2.27 17.02 -6.27
N LEU A 6 3.61 17.03 -6.27
CA LEU A 6 4.40 15.85 -6.59
C LEU A 6 4.19 14.75 -5.54
N GLU A 7 4.27 15.08 -4.25
CA GLU A 7 4.09 14.13 -3.15
C GLU A 7 2.70 13.49 -3.17
N VAL A 8 1.67 14.28 -3.49
CA VAL A 8 0.29 13.79 -3.66
C VAL A 8 0.16 12.91 -4.90
N LEU A 9 0.94 13.10 -5.96
CA LEU A 9 0.94 12.17 -7.11
C LEU A 9 1.61 10.84 -6.76
N LEU A 10 2.66 10.86 -5.93
CA LEU A 10 3.42 9.67 -5.55
C LEU A 10 2.58 8.62 -4.82
N ILE A 11 1.57 9.03 -4.04
CA ILE A 11 0.71 8.09 -3.31
C ILE A 11 -0.26 7.31 -4.24
N PHE A 12 -0.43 7.73 -5.50
CA PHE A 12 -1.21 6.97 -6.49
C PHE A 12 -0.39 5.92 -7.24
N VAL A 13 0.94 5.97 -7.18
CA VAL A 13 1.82 5.05 -7.92
C VAL A 13 1.55 3.57 -7.62
N PRO A 14 1.34 3.13 -6.36
CA PRO A 14 0.99 1.75 -6.06
C PRO A 14 -0.30 1.29 -6.74
N LEU A 15 -1.30 2.17 -6.84
CA LEU A 15 -2.57 1.87 -7.52
C LEU A 15 -2.38 1.67 -9.02
N ILE A 16 -1.62 2.57 -9.66
CA ILE A 16 -1.31 2.49 -11.09
C ILE A 16 -0.55 1.20 -11.38
N TYR A 17 0.45 0.88 -10.56
CA TYR A 17 1.16 -0.38 -10.65
C TYR A 17 0.23 -1.58 -10.52
N GLY A 18 -0.62 -1.61 -9.49
CA GLY A 18 -1.52 -2.72 -9.26
C GLY A 18 -2.44 -2.99 -10.43
N TYR A 19 -2.96 -1.93 -11.06
CA TYR A 19 -3.77 -2.00 -12.27
C TYR A 19 -3.01 -2.55 -13.49
N ILE A 20 -1.74 -2.16 -13.66
CA ILE A 20 -0.90 -2.63 -14.77
C ILE A 20 -0.52 -4.11 -14.55
N ALA A 21 -0.10 -4.45 -13.33
CA ALA A 21 0.32 -5.79 -12.95
C ALA A 21 -0.83 -6.80 -13.01
N SER A 22 -2.05 -6.42 -12.62
CA SER A 22 -3.23 -7.30 -12.70
C SER A 22 -3.62 -7.67 -14.14
N ARG A 23 -3.21 -6.87 -15.12
CA ARG A 23 -3.41 -7.15 -16.55
C ARG A 23 -2.29 -7.99 -17.16
N ASN A 24 -1.39 -8.54 -16.34
CA ASN A 24 -0.21 -9.30 -16.76
C ASN A 24 0.69 -8.53 -17.75
N LEU A 25 0.66 -7.19 -17.71
CA LEU A 25 1.48 -6.34 -18.58
C LEU A 25 2.95 -6.30 -18.15
N ILE A 26 3.29 -6.83 -16.98
CA ILE A 26 4.66 -6.93 -16.50
C ILE A 26 4.93 -8.33 -15.95
N PHE A 27 6.00 -8.95 -16.44
CA PHE A 27 6.41 -10.31 -16.10
C PHE A 27 7.67 -10.31 -15.23
N ILE A 28 7.58 -9.70 -14.05
CA ILE A 28 8.67 -9.67 -13.06
C ILE A 28 8.21 -10.41 -11.81
N HIS A 29 9.12 -11.19 -11.23
CA HIS A 29 8.84 -11.97 -10.03
C HIS A 29 8.37 -11.07 -8.86
N PRO A 30 7.31 -11.44 -8.11
CA PRO A 30 6.73 -10.61 -7.05
C PRO A 30 7.73 -10.10 -6.00
N PHE A 31 8.75 -10.90 -5.69
CA PHE A 31 9.83 -10.50 -4.79
C PHE A 31 10.66 -9.31 -5.31
N ALA A 32 11.04 -9.31 -6.59
CA ALA A 32 11.83 -8.23 -7.15
C ALA A 32 11.03 -6.92 -7.14
N PHE A 33 9.74 -6.99 -7.43
CA PHE A 33 8.84 -5.85 -7.34
C PHE A 33 8.67 -5.32 -5.92
N GLN A 34 8.51 -6.22 -4.95
CA GLN A 34 8.48 -5.86 -3.53
C GLN A 34 9.71 -5.04 -3.13
N LEU A 35 10.91 -5.40 -3.59
CA LEU A 35 12.12 -4.65 -3.28
C LEU A 35 12.10 -3.24 -3.89
N ILE A 36 11.75 -3.14 -5.16
CA ILE A 36 11.65 -1.85 -5.87
C ILE A 36 10.61 -0.94 -5.19
N PHE A 37 9.40 -1.47 -4.96
CA PHE A 37 8.34 -0.72 -4.29
C PHE A 37 8.62 -0.48 -2.82
N GLY A 38 9.36 -1.37 -2.15
CA GLY A 38 9.83 -1.16 -0.78
C GLY A 38 10.73 0.07 -0.69
N VAL A 39 11.75 0.16 -1.55
CA VAL A 39 12.64 1.33 -1.63
C VAL A 39 11.87 2.59 -2.01
N PHE A 40 11.00 2.50 -3.02
CA PHE A 40 10.14 3.60 -3.45
C PHE A 40 9.25 4.11 -2.32
N TRP A 41 8.52 3.22 -1.65
CA TRP A 41 7.54 3.58 -0.62
C TRP A 41 8.22 4.10 0.65
N LEU A 42 9.40 3.55 0.99
CA LEU A 42 10.28 4.10 2.02
C LEU A 42 10.69 5.55 1.69
N TRP A 43 11.06 5.80 0.44
CA TRP A 43 11.41 7.14 -0.04
C TRP A 43 10.23 8.11 -0.06
N VAL A 44 9.04 7.66 -0.44
CA VAL A 44 7.80 8.44 -0.32
C VAL A 44 7.58 8.82 1.15
N GLY A 45 7.70 7.87 2.08
CA GLY A 45 7.65 8.15 3.51
C GLY A 45 8.64 9.25 3.92
N MET A 46 9.91 9.15 3.50
CA MET A 46 10.92 10.19 3.76
C MET A 46 10.53 11.57 3.24
N LYS A 47 9.93 11.66 2.04
CA LYS A 47 9.44 12.91 1.46
C LYS A 47 8.35 13.53 2.34
N PHE A 48 7.36 12.73 2.76
CA PHE A 48 6.32 13.19 3.67
C PHE A 48 6.86 13.61 5.04
N GLY A 49 7.89 12.93 5.56
CA GLY A 49 8.54 13.29 6.82
C GLY A 49 9.17 14.69 6.84
N ARG A 50 9.58 15.19 5.66
CA ARG A 50 10.22 16.50 5.46
C ARG A 50 9.26 17.63 5.12
N LEU A 51 7.96 17.36 4.97
CA LEU A 51 6.99 18.40 4.66
C LEU A 51 6.88 19.41 5.82
N ALA A 52 6.81 20.69 5.47
CA ALA A 52 6.62 21.80 6.41
C ALA A 52 5.14 21.93 6.85
N ILE A 53 4.56 20.83 7.33
CA ILE A 53 3.23 20.74 7.92
C ILE A 53 3.30 19.90 9.21
N SER A 54 2.21 19.88 10.00
CA SER A 54 2.20 19.05 11.20
C SER A 54 2.41 17.57 10.86
N LYS A 55 3.20 16.87 11.68
CA LYS A 55 3.61 15.48 11.40
C LYS A 55 2.41 14.56 11.22
N PHE A 56 1.39 14.72 12.06
CA PHE A 56 0.13 13.99 11.95
C PHE A 56 -0.57 14.21 10.60
N LYS A 57 -0.70 15.47 10.15
CA LYS A 57 -1.29 15.80 8.84
C LYS A 57 -0.48 15.20 7.69
N SER A 58 0.84 15.17 7.82
CA SER A 58 1.71 14.61 6.79
C SER A 58 1.56 13.09 6.65
N ILE A 59 1.50 12.36 7.78
CA ILE A 59 1.23 10.91 7.77
C ILE A 59 -0.12 10.61 7.15
N LEU A 60 -1.16 11.34 7.57
CA LEU A 60 -2.52 11.15 7.08
C LEU A 60 -2.61 11.44 5.57
N LEU A 61 -1.96 12.51 5.10
CA LEU A 61 -1.90 12.84 3.67
C LEU A 61 -1.18 11.75 2.89
N GLY A 62 0.00 11.31 3.35
CA GLY A 62 0.82 10.31 2.68
C GLY A 62 0.22 8.90 2.65
N ASN A 63 -0.70 8.60 3.56
CA ASN A 63 -1.42 7.32 3.59
C ASN A 63 -2.92 7.47 3.28
N SER A 64 -3.35 8.58 2.71
CA SER A 64 -4.77 8.82 2.45
C SER A 64 -5.38 7.79 1.49
N ILE A 65 -4.72 7.53 0.35
CA ILE A 65 -5.17 6.50 -0.61
C ILE A 65 -4.96 5.09 -0.05
N TRP A 66 -3.89 4.85 0.72
CA TRP A 66 -3.68 3.59 1.44
C TRP A 66 -4.85 3.29 2.39
N LEU A 67 -5.24 4.28 3.22
CA LEU A 67 -6.30 4.14 4.20
C LEU A 67 -7.65 3.95 3.52
N LEU A 68 -7.95 4.74 2.48
CA LEU A 68 -9.17 4.57 1.70
C LEU A 68 -9.25 3.17 1.09
N SER A 69 -8.18 2.70 0.46
CA SER A 69 -8.11 1.38 -0.17
C SER A 69 -8.26 0.27 0.86
N PHE A 70 -7.64 0.42 2.04
CA PHE A 70 -7.76 -0.53 3.13
C PHE A 70 -9.17 -0.60 3.71
N LEU A 71 -9.83 0.55 3.92
CA LEU A 71 -11.22 0.59 4.39
C LEU A 71 -12.19 -0.04 3.37
N ILE A 72 -11.97 0.20 2.07
CA ILE A 72 -12.72 -0.47 1.00
C ILE A 72 -12.48 -1.98 1.05
N PHE A 73 -11.24 -2.42 1.24
CA PHE A 73 -10.92 -3.83 1.41
C PHE A 73 -11.69 -4.46 2.58
N ILE A 74 -11.67 -3.84 3.77
CA ILE A 74 -12.40 -4.33 4.94
C ILE A 74 -13.90 -4.42 4.64
N TRP A 75 -14.46 -3.37 4.05
CA TRP A 75 -15.87 -3.36 3.68
C TRP A 75 -16.22 -4.50 2.72
N GLN A 76 -15.44 -4.68 1.66
CA GLN A 76 -15.76 -5.65 0.61
C GLN A 76 -15.43 -7.11 1.00
N PHE A 77 -14.32 -7.36 1.71
CA PHE A 77 -13.84 -8.72 1.96
C PHE A 77 -14.05 -9.23 3.38
N VAL A 78 -14.32 -8.36 4.35
CA VAL A 78 -14.54 -8.76 5.75
C VAL A 78 -16.01 -8.63 6.15
N ILE A 79 -16.71 -7.60 5.67
CA ILE A 79 -18.09 -7.32 6.07
C ILE A 79 -19.10 -7.95 5.10
N LEU A 80 -18.86 -7.87 3.79
CA LEU A 80 -19.78 -8.36 2.77
C LEU A 80 -19.53 -9.81 2.38
N ASP A 81 -20.62 -10.53 2.15
CA ASP A 81 -20.61 -11.84 1.49
C ASP A 81 -20.14 -11.72 0.04
N ASP A 82 -19.58 -12.81 -0.49
CA ASP A 82 -18.98 -12.88 -1.82
C ASP A 82 -19.91 -12.39 -2.94
N LEU A 83 -21.22 -12.72 -2.86
CA LEU A 83 -22.23 -12.35 -3.86
C LEU A 83 -22.58 -10.86 -3.85
N SER A 84 -22.31 -10.16 -2.75
CA SER A 84 -22.67 -8.75 -2.55
C SER A 84 -21.53 -7.79 -2.90
N ARG A 85 -20.37 -8.32 -3.32
CA ARG A 85 -19.17 -7.54 -3.59
C ARG A 85 -19.27 -6.74 -4.89
N ASN A 86 -18.77 -5.51 -4.85
CA ASN A 86 -18.58 -4.71 -6.04
C ASN A 86 -17.19 -4.96 -6.65
N ILE A 87 -17.16 -5.40 -7.91
CA ILE A 87 -15.92 -5.75 -8.64
C ILE A 87 -14.96 -4.56 -8.75
N ALA A 88 -15.46 -3.35 -8.95
CA ALA A 88 -14.60 -2.17 -9.08
C ALA A 88 -13.92 -1.83 -7.74
N PHE A 89 -14.66 -1.84 -6.64
CA PHE A 89 -14.12 -1.56 -5.30
C PHE A 89 -13.17 -2.64 -4.79
N THR A 90 -13.52 -3.91 -5.00
CA THR A 90 -12.61 -5.03 -4.69
C THR A 90 -11.31 -4.89 -5.45
N SER A 91 -11.37 -4.69 -6.78
CA SER A 91 -10.19 -4.49 -7.63
C SER A 91 -9.34 -3.31 -7.17
N PHE A 92 -9.96 -2.15 -6.92
CA PHE A 92 -9.28 -0.95 -6.42
C PHE A 92 -8.47 -1.24 -5.16
N SER A 93 -9.10 -1.90 -4.18
CA SER A 93 -8.46 -2.24 -2.92
C SER A 93 -7.35 -3.30 -3.07
N GLN A 94 -7.49 -4.24 -4.00
CA GLN A 94 -6.46 -5.24 -4.26
C GLN A 94 -5.25 -4.65 -4.98
N TYR A 95 -5.47 -3.78 -5.97
CA TYR A 95 -4.40 -3.17 -6.76
C TYR A 95 -3.46 -2.34 -5.88
N TYR A 96 -4.00 -1.57 -4.94
CA TYR A 96 -3.18 -0.68 -4.13
C TYR A 96 -2.09 -1.40 -3.32
N MET A 97 -2.42 -2.55 -2.71
CA MET A 97 -1.50 -3.31 -1.88
C MET A 97 -0.65 -4.33 -2.65
N LEU A 98 -0.97 -4.57 -3.93
CA LEU A 98 -0.31 -5.57 -4.77
C LEU A 98 1.22 -5.50 -4.80
N PRO A 99 1.89 -4.32 -4.79
CA PRO A 99 3.35 -4.29 -4.75
C PRO A 99 3.94 -4.90 -3.48
N PHE A 100 3.14 -5.05 -2.42
CA PHE A 100 3.53 -5.63 -1.15
C PHE A 100 3.08 -7.10 -0.96
N ILE A 101 2.50 -7.72 -2.01
CA ILE A 101 1.86 -9.04 -1.90
C ILE A 101 2.82 -10.14 -1.45
N TRP A 102 4.09 -10.10 -1.91
CA TRP A 102 5.07 -11.13 -1.58
C TRP A 102 5.33 -11.19 -0.07
N SER A 103 5.48 -10.02 0.57
CA SER A 103 5.68 -9.95 2.02
C SER A 103 4.46 -10.49 2.79
N GLY A 104 3.24 -10.13 2.37
CA GLY A 104 2.02 -10.67 2.97
C GLY A 104 1.92 -12.19 2.83
N SER A 105 2.23 -12.75 1.66
CA SER A 105 2.20 -14.19 1.42
C SER A 105 3.22 -14.94 2.29
N LYS A 106 4.43 -14.37 2.48
CA LYS A 106 5.45 -14.98 3.35
C LYS A 106 5.09 -14.89 4.82
N LEU A 107 4.49 -13.79 5.26
CA LEU A 107 4.07 -13.65 6.65
C LEU A 107 2.92 -14.60 7.00
N VAL A 108 1.95 -14.85 6.12
CA VAL A 108 0.88 -15.82 6.39
C VAL A 108 1.46 -17.21 6.72
N LEU A 109 2.45 -17.66 5.95
CA LEU A 109 3.11 -18.96 6.16
C LEU A 109 3.84 -19.08 7.50
N ILE A 110 4.14 -17.97 8.17
CA ILE A 110 4.75 -17.97 9.50
C ILE A 110 3.69 -18.19 10.59
N PHE A 111 2.45 -17.74 10.35
CA PHE A 111 1.38 -17.73 11.36
C PHE A 111 0.29 -18.79 11.12
N SER A 112 0.22 -19.38 9.93
CA SER A 112 -0.81 -20.35 9.58
C SER A 112 -0.35 -21.29 8.47
N ASP A 113 -0.77 -22.55 8.58
CA ASP A 113 -0.58 -23.57 7.54
C ASP A 113 -1.58 -23.41 6.38
N THR A 114 -2.62 -22.58 6.53
CA THR A 114 -3.62 -22.30 5.50
C THR A 114 -3.49 -20.89 4.94
N ILE A 115 -3.38 -20.78 3.62
CA ILE A 115 -3.27 -19.50 2.94
C ILE A 115 -4.68 -18.96 2.63
N HIS A 116 -5.20 -18.11 3.52
CA HIS A 116 -6.39 -17.32 3.23
C HIS A 116 -6.01 -16.01 2.53
N SER A 117 -6.59 -15.75 1.36
CA SER A 117 -6.26 -14.57 0.55
C SER A 117 -6.50 -13.26 1.32
N SER A 118 -7.59 -13.15 2.09
CA SER A 118 -7.88 -11.98 2.93
C SER A 118 -6.77 -11.67 3.94
N THR A 119 -6.22 -12.70 4.60
CA THR A 119 -5.10 -12.55 5.54
C THR A 119 -3.84 -12.06 4.82
N VAL A 120 -3.53 -12.61 3.65
CA VAL A 120 -2.41 -12.14 2.80
C VAL A 120 -2.56 -10.65 2.48
N MET A 121 -3.77 -10.21 2.11
CA MET A 121 -4.03 -8.81 1.78
C MET A 121 -3.82 -7.89 3.00
N ILE A 122 -4.35 -8.27 4.17
CA ILE A 122 -4.18 -7.50 5.41
C ILE A 122 -2.68 -7.35 5.74
N LEU A 123 -1.92 -8.45 5.70
CA LEU A 123 -0.50 -8.42 6.00
C LEU A 123 0.29 -7.60 4.97
N SER A 124 -0.12 -7.59 3.70
CA SER A 124 0.47 -6.74 2.65
C SER A 124 0.22 -5.26 2.93
N TYR A 125 -1.00 -4.89 3.31
CA TYR A 125 -1.35 -3.53 3.74
C TYR A 125 -0.51 -3.09 4.95
N ILE A 126 -0.32 -3.96 5.94
CA ILE A 126 0.50 -3.69 7.13
C ILE A 126 1.97 -3.48 6.74
N CYS A 127 2.54 -4.36 5.92
CA CYS A 127 3.94 -4.22 5.47
C CYS A 127 4.16 -2.91 4.71
N MET A 128 3.19 -2.53 3.87
CA MET A 128 3.21 -1.27 3.14
C MET A 128 3.17 -0.07 4.10
N LEU A 129 2.30 -0.09 5.12
CA LEU A 129 2.23 0.98 6.12
C LEU A 129 3.52 1.09 6.94
N LEU A 130 4.07 -0.03 7.41
CA LEU A 130 5.32 -0.06 8.18
C LEU A 130 6.48 0.52 7.37
N THR A 131 6.58 0.16 6.09
CA THR A 131 7.60 0.69 5.19
C THR A 131 7.48 2.21 5.04
N PHE A 132 6.26 2.73 4.89
CA PHE A 132 6.03 4.18 4.88
C PHE A 132 6.47 4.83 6.19
N ILE A 133 6.04 4.28 7.34
CA ILE A 133 6.32 4.85 8.66
C ILE A 133 7.82 4.91 8.92
N VAL A 134 8.57 3.84 8.62
CA VAL A 134 10.03 3.83 8.76
C VAL A 134 10.65 4.94 7.91
N GLY A 135 10.21 5.08 6.66
CA GLY A 135 10.64 6.16 5.77
C GLY A 135 10.32 7.54 6.35
N PHE A 136 9.11 7.72 6.84
CA PHE A 136 8.63 8.97 7.44
C PHE A 136 9.46 9.39 8.66
N LEU A 137 9.79 8.45 9.54
CA LEU A 137 10.63 8.69 10.72
C LEU A 137 12.06 9.08 10.31
N ILE A 138 12.64 8.42 9.30
CA ILE A 138 13.94 8.79 8.73
C ILE A 138 13.89 10.21 8.14
N GLY A 139 12.80 10.55 7.44
CA GLY A 139 12.58 11.88 6.88
C GLY A 139 12.53 12.97 7.95
N CYS A 140 11.84 12.71 9.07
CA CYS A 140 11.72 13.64 10.18
C CYS A 140 13.04 13.94 10.90
N ARG A 141 14.02 13.03 10.86
CA ARG A 141 15.33 13.22 11.51
C ARG A 141 16.31 14.07 10.70
N LYS A 142 16.06 14.24 9.40
CA LYS A 142 16.98 14.89 8.44
C LYS A 142 16.51 16.26 7.94
N GLY A 143 15.41 16.78 8.47
CA GLY A 143 14.88 18.10 8.15
C GLY A 143 14.62 18.87 9.43
#